data_AF-A0A6I7Y1Q2-F1
#
_entry.id   AF-A0A6I7Y1Q2-F1
#
_cell.length_a   1.000
_cell.length_b   1.000
_cell.length_c   1.000
_cell.angle_alpha   90.00
_cell.angle_beta   90.00
_cell.angle_gamma   90.00
#
_symmetry.space_group_name_H-M   'P 1'
#
loop_
_entity.id
_entity.type
_entity.pdbx_description
1 polymer ?
#
loop_
_entity_poly.entity_id
_entity_poly.type
_entity_poly.pdbx_seq_one_letter_code
_entity_poly.pdbx_strand_id
1 'polypeptide(L)'
;MQPHSQQGFHPVFCTIVPPHLLDKLSQSDDPVLANPARRTLEADAARRTRRRMTTVVRPTVTAEPDDEGSAKPDRTLYDCRHGTDLPGTKVRGEGEDPTSDASVNRAYAGLGATFDLLLTAYGRRSIDGNGLPLIGSVHYDEKYNNAFFDGEQMVFGDGDGEIFLDFTVAIDVIAHELAHGLTQYTANLSYYGQSGALNESVSDVFGSLVKQYSLGQTAEQADWLIGEGLLAPRVQGVALRSMKAPGTAYDDDVLGKDPQPASMDDYIHTGDDNGGVHLNSGIPNRAFYLLATALGGSSWERAGQLWFDVLTGGELAVDADFADFARLTVAAARSRFGEGDEVEAVLKAWSEVGVPTR
;
A
#
# COMPACT_ATOMS: atom_id res chain seq x y z
N MET A 1 2.25 -27.37 -29.86
CA MET A 1 2.76 -27.13 -28.51
C MET A 1 3.77 -26.01 -28.58
N GLN A 2 3.35 -24.78 -28.30
CA GLN A 2 4.28 -23.70 -27.95
C GLN A 2 4.40 -23.69 -26.43
N PRO A 3 5.61 -23.55 -25.88
CA PRO A 3 5.78 -23.45 -24.44
C PRO A 3 5.23 -22.10 -23.98
N HIS A 4 4.28 -22.11 -23.04
CA HIS A 4 3.94 -20.92 -22.28
C HIS A 4 5.23 -20.41 -21.63
N SER A 5 5.65 -19.19 -21.97
CA SER A 5 6.70 -18.48 -21.26
C SER A 5 6.28 -18.39 -19.79
N GLN A 6 7.05 -18.99 -18.89
CA GLN A 6 6.92 -18.68 -17.46
C GLN A 6 7.22 -17.20 -17.30
N GLN A 7 6.17 -16.38 -17.10
CA GLN A 7 6.35 -15.00 -16.69
C GLN A 7 7.10 -15.01 -15.36
N GLY A 8 8.18 -14.24 -15.28
CA GLY A 8 9.04 -14.18 -14.10
C GLY A 8 8.29 -13.60 -12.91
N PHE A 9 8.55 -14.13 -11.72
CA PHE A 9 8.13 -13.47 -10.48
C PHE A 9 8.91 -12.16 -10.34
N HIS A 10 8.20 -11.05 -10.09
CA HIS A 10 8.76 -9.69 -10.09
C HIS A 10 8.52 -9.04 -8.73
N PRO A 11 9.34 -9.33 -7.71
CA PRO A 11 9.18 -8.69 -6.41
C PRO A 11 9.60 -7.22 -6.53
N VAL A 12 8.76 -6.38 -5.96
CA VAL A 12 8.82 -4.93 -6.10
C VAL A 12 9.20 -4.33 -4.77
N PHE A 13 10.25 -3.49 -4.76
CA PHE A 13 10.51 -2.62 -3.62
C PHE A 13 9.73 -1.32 -3.81
N CYS A 14 8.61 -1.21 -3.10
CA CYS A 14 7.80 0.00 -2.98
C CYS A 14 8.12 0.69 -1.67
N THR A 15 7.80 1.97 -1.57
CA THR A 15 7.97 2.76 -0.36
C THR A 15 6.84 3.79 -0.27
N ILE A 16 6.23 3.98 0.90
CA ILE A 16 5.06 4.86 1.06
C ILE A 16 5.31 6.31 0.62
N VAL A 17 6.50 6.86 0.88
CA VAL A 17 6.86 8.22 0.47
C VAL A 17 7.28 8.19 -1.00
N PRO A 18 6.54 8.89 -1.88
CA PRO A 18 6.90 8.96 -3.29
C PRO A 18 8.29 9.58 -3.49
N PRO A 19 9.11 9.07 -4.43
CA PRO A 19 10.46 9.60 -4.66
C PRO A 19 10.52 11.11 -4.92
N HIS A 20 9.51 11.68 -5.61
CA HIS A 20 9.49 13.10 -5.94
C HIS A 20 9.45 14.02 -4.71
N LEU A 21 8.86 13.56 -3.59
CA LEU A 21 8.86 14.33 -2.34
C LEU A 21 10.27 14.38 -1.73
N LEU A 22 10.93 13.22 -1.64
CA LEU A 22 12.29 13.14 -1.12
C LEU A 22 13.28 13.86 -2.03
N ASP A 23 13.13 13.76 -3.36
CA ASP A 23 13.94 14.48 -4.34
C ASP A 23 13.81 15.99 -4.15
N LYS A 24 12.59 16.50 -3.96
CA LYS A 24 12.37 17.92 -3.69
C LYS A 24 13.02 18.36 -2.37
N LEU A 25 12.81 17.61 -1.29
CA LEU A 25 13.41 17.90 0.01
C LEU A 25 14.94 17.87 -0.04
N SER A 26 15.53 16.94 -0.80
CA SER A 26 16.97 16.81 -0.99
C SER A 26 17.62 18.03 -1.64
N GLN A 27 16.84 18.85 -2.35
CA GLN A 27 17.27 20.06 -3.04
C GLN A 27 17.07 21.33 -2.19
N SER A 28 16.51 21.22 -0.99
CA SER A 28 16.35 22.35 -0.07
C SER A 28 17.69 22.98 0.31
N ASP A 29 17.71 24.31 0.44
CA ASP A 29 18.84 25.04 1.02
C ASP A 29 18.96 24.82 2.55
N ASP A 30 17.91 24.31 3.20
CA ASP A 30 17.91 23.96 4.62
C ASP A 30 18.50 22.54 4.82
N PRO A 31 19.70 22.40 5.42
CA PRO A 31 20.33 21.11 5.64
C PRO A 31 19.56 20.21 6.63
N VAL A 32 18.68 20.78 7.47
CA VAL A 32 17.82 19.99 8.36
C VAL A 32 16.81 19.16 7.55
N LEU A 33 16.37 19.68 6.41
CA LEU A 33 15.43 19.01 5.49
C LEU A 33 16.18 18.18 4.45
N ALA A 34 17.23 18.74 3.85
CA ALA A 34 17.94 18.10 2.75
C ALA A 34 18.72 16.85 3.18
N ASN A 35 19.36 16.83 4.36
CA ASN A 35 20.21 15.71 4.75
C ASN A 35 19.43 14.41 5.03
N PRO A 36 18.34 14.41 5.83
CA PRO A 36 17.54 13.20 6.03
C PRO A 36 16.93 12.68 4.73
N ALA A 37 16.46 13.58 3.85
CA ALA A 37 15.92 13.19 2.55
C ALA A 37 16.96 12.51 1.65
N ARG A 38 18.19 13.05 1.56
CA ARG A 38 19.30 12.43 0.82
C ARG A 38 19.66 11.05 1.37
N ARG A 39 19.79 10.92 2.70
CA ARG A 39 20.08 9.64 3.36
C ARG A 39 18.99 8.61 3.06
N THR A 40 17.72 9.02 3.12
CA THR A 40 16.58 8.17 2.79
C THR A 40 16.63 7.71 1.33
N LEU A 41 16.87 8.63 0.38
CA LEU A 41 17.01 8.28 -1.05
C LEU A 41 18.13 7.29 -1.32
N GLU A 42 19.30 7.47 -0.68
CA GLU A 42 20.44 6.55 -0.79
C GLU A 42 20.11 5.16 -0.22
N ALA A 43 19.47 5.12 0.95
CA ALA A 43 19.02 3.88 1.57
C ALA A 43 17.99 3.14 0.69
N ASP A 44 17.00 3.86 0.15
CA ASP A 44 15.98 3.31 -0.75
C ASP A 44 16.60 2.75 -2.03
N ALA A 45 17.55 3.48 -2.63
CA ALA A 45 18.25 3.03 -3.82
C ALA A 45 19.08 1.75 -3.57
N ALA A 46 19.74 1.66 -2.42
CA ALA A 46 20.47 0.45 -2.01
C ALA A 46 19.52 -0.75 -1.85
N ARG A 47 18.35 -0.55 -1.21
CA ARG A 47 17.35 -1.61 -1.01
C ARG A 47 16.69 -2.06 -2.32
N ARG A 48 16.32 -1.12 -3.20
CA ARG A 48 15.85 -1.41 -4.57
C ARG A 48 16.85 -2.29 -5.33
N THR A 49 18.14 -1.93 -5.27
CA THR A 49 19.21 -2.69 -5.93
C THR A 49 19.34 -4.10 -5.35
N ARG A 50 19.32 -4.22 -4.02
CA ARG A 50 19.43 -5.52 -3.35
C ARG A 50 18.26 -6.45 -3.70
N ARG A 51 17.02 -5.95 -3.77
CA ARG A 51 15.84 -6.77 -4.13
C ARG A 51 15.89 -7.27 -5.58
N ARG A 52 16.49 -6.51 -6.49
CA ARG A 52 16.80 -6.95 -7.86
C ARG A 52 17.89 -8.02 -7.94
N MET A 53 18.72 -8.17 -6.90
CA MET A 53 19.76 -9.20 -6.85
C MET A 53 19.27 -10.49 -6.17
N THR A 54 18.51 -10.38 -5.07
CA THR A 54 18.01 -11.54 -4.31
C THR A 54 16.91 -12.30 -5.06
N THR A 55 16.26 -11.68 -6.04
CA THR A 55 15.31 -12.28 -7.00
C THR A 55 15.84 -13.45 -7.81
N VAL A 56 17.16 -13.56 -7.96
CA VAL A 56 17.82 -14.66 -8.68
C VAL A 56 17.81 -15.95 -7.84
N VAL A 57 17.49 -15.86 -6.55
CA VAL A 57 17.44 -16.99 -5.61
C VAL A 57 16.05 -17.01 -4.96
N ARG A 58 15.15 -17.87 -5.46
CA ARG A 58 13.91 -18.17 -4.73
C ARG A 58 14.28 -18.70 -3.35
N PRO A 59 13.79 -18.10 -2.25
CA PRO A 59 13.78 -18.83 -0.99
C PRO A 59 12.76 -19.96 -1.15
N THR A 60 13.23 -21.20 -1.12
CA THR A 60 12.38 -22.34 -0.79
C THR A 60 12.03 -22.21 0.68
N VAL A 61 10.97 -21.47 1.00
CA VAL A 61 10.35 -21.57 2.32
C VAL A 61 9.61 -22.90 2.34
N THR A 62 10.26 -23.93 2.87
CA THR A 62 9.58 -25.13 3.33
C THR A 62 8.82 -24.75 4.59
N ALA A 63 7.56 -24.33 4.43
CA ALA A 63 6.63 -24.32 5.55
C ALA A 63 6.43 -25.79 5.96
N GLU A 64 6.81 -26.12 7.20
CA GLU A 64 6.30 -27.36 7.81
C GLU A 64 4.78 -27.24 7.90
N PRO A 65 4.03 -28.32 7.60
CA PRO A 65 2.58 -28.28 7.69
C PRO A 65 2.22 -28.29 9.17
N ASP A 66 2.11 -27.11 9.76
CA ASP A 66 1.50 -26.98 11.09
C ASP A 66 -0.02 -26.88 10.97
N ASP A 67 -0.61 -27.65 11.89
CA ASP A 67 -1.99 -27.95 12.25
C ASP A 67 -3.10 -27.02 11.73
N GLU A 68 -4.28 -27.58 11.46
CA GLU A 68 -5.52 -26.90 11.00
C GLU A 68 -5.51 -25.39 11.25
N GLY A 69 -5.15 -24.66 10.19
CA GLY A 69 -4.49 -23.38 10.32
C GLY A 69 -5.14 -22.35 11.25
N SER A 70 -4.35 -21.92 12.26
CA SER A 70 -4.70 -20.86 13.22
C SER A 70 -5.44 -19.68 12.56
N ALA A 71 -6.59 -19.33 13.14
CA ALA A 71 -7.37 -18.12 12.84
C ALA A 71 -6.77 -16.85 13.49
N LYS A 72 -5.51 -16.91 13.90
CA LYS A 72 -4.78 -15.81 14.54
C LYS A 72 -3.53 -15.48 13.72
N PRO A 73 -3.10 -14.21 13.70
CA PRO A 73 -1.82 -13.84 13.11
C PRO A 73 -0.65 -14.44 13.91
N ASP A 74 0.52 -14.50 13.28
CA ASP A 74 1.81 -14.71 13.94
C ASP A 74 2.67 -13.47 13.73
N ARG A 75 2.66 -12.54 14.70
CA ARG A 75 3.41 -11.29 14.63
C ARG A 75 4.70 -11.33 15.43
N THR A 76 5.77 -10.79 14.87
CA THR A 76 7.00 -10.52 15.63
C THR A 76 7.56 -9.16 15.28
N LEU A 77 7.80 -8.33 16.30
CA LEU A 77 8.33 -6.99 16.18
C LEU A 77 9.76 -6.94 16.69
N TYR A 78 10.58 -6.20 15.95
CA TYR A 78 11.99 -5.98 16.19
C TYR A 78 12.30 -4.48 16.25
N ASP A 79 13.39 -4.16 16.95
CA ASP A 79 13.95 -2.82 17.08
C ASP A 79 15.34 -2.79 16.43
N CYS A 80 15.49 -1.93 15.42
CA CYS A 80 16.75 -1.71 14.71
C CYS A 80 17.70 -0.75 15.46
N ARG A 81 17.23 -0.05 16.49
CA ARG A 81 17.99 0.91 17.31
C ARG A 81 18.67 1.99 16.49
N HIS A 82 17.99 2.48 15.46
CA HIS A 82 18.48 3.43 14.46
C HIS A 82 19.66 2.91 13.62
N GLY A 83 19.89 1.60 13.63
CA GLY A 83 20.75 0.90 12.68
C GLY A 83 20.00 0.47 11.43
N THR A 84 20.73 -0.06 10.45
CA THR A 84 20.15 -0.54 9.18
C THR A 84 20.10 -2.07 9.07
N ASP A 85 20.55 -2.78 10.10
CA ASP A 85 20.54 -4.24 10.15
C ASP A 85 19.13 -4.74 10.42
N LEU A 86 18.64 -5.65 9.57
CA LEU A 86 17.32 -6.25 9.68
C LEU A 86 17.42 -7.73 10.10
N PRO A 87 16.46 -8.26 10.88
CA PRO A 87 15.32 -7.53 11.46
C PRO A 87 15.68 -6.70 12.70
N GLY A 88 16.89 -6.84 13.26
CA GLY A 88 17.28 -6.17 14.50
C GLY A 88 17.04 -7.04 15.74
N THR A 89 16.71 -6.44 16.89
CA THR A 89 16.50 -7.17 18.15
C THR A 89 15.01 -7.40 18.41
N LYS A 90 14.58 -8.65 18.67
CA LYS A 90 13.17 -8.94 19.01
C LYS A 90 12.75 -8.14 20.25
N VAL A 91 11.61 -7.46 20.16
CA VAL A 91 11.04 -6.66 21.26
C VAL A 91 9.61 -7.06 21.61
N ARG A 92 8.86 -7.71 20.71
CA ARG A 92 7.50 -8.21 20.99
C ARG A 92 7.12 -9.36 20.06
N GLY A 93 6.52 -10.42 20.59
CA GLY A 93 5.95 -11.55 19.84
C GLY A 93 4.43 -11.65 19.94
N GLU A 94 3.85 -12.57 19.18
CA GLU A 94 2.41 -12.83 19.20
C GLU A 94 1.92 -13.21 20.62
N GLY A 95 0.89 -12.52 21.08
CA GLY A 95 0.30 -12.73 22.40
C GLY A 95 1.09 -12.14 23.57
N GLU A 96 2.27 -11.54 23.33
CA GLU A 96 3.02 -10.83 24.36
C GLU A 96 2.39 -9.45 24.67
N ASP A 97 2.49 -9.05 25.94
CA ASP A 97 1.96 -7.77 26.44
C ASP A 97 2.55 -6.55 25.70
N PRO A 98 1.83 -5.42 25.64
CA PRO A 98 2.37 -4.18 25.09
C PRO A 98 3.67 -3.75 25.76
N THR A 99 4.60 -3.20 24.98
CA THR A 99 5.86 -2.65 25.48
C THR A 99 5.69 -1.18 25.88
N SER A 100 6.71 -0.55 26.48
CA SER A 100 6.72 0.90 26.69
C SER A 100 6.89 1.71 25.41
N ASP A 101 7.31 1.07 24.32
CA ASP A 101 7.55 1.71 23.03
C ASP A 101 6.25 1.82 22.22
N ALA A 102 5.89 3.05 21.87
CA ALA A 102 4.64 3.32 21.16
C ALA A 102 4.70 2.86 19.69
N SER A 103 5.86 2.95 19.04
CA SER A 103 6.06 2.55 17.64
C SER A 103 5.91 1.04 17.49
N VAL A 104 6.51 0.27 18.41
CA VAL A 104 6.33 -1.18 18.50
C VAL A 104 4.85 -1.55 18.64
N ASN A 105 4.12 -0.87 19.53
CA ASN A 105 2.72 -1.16 19.79
C ASN A 105 1.81 -0.82 18.62
N ARG A 106 2.05 0.32 17.94
CA ARG A 106 1.31 0.71 16.73
C ARG A 106 1.56 -0.23 15.57
N ALA A 107 2.82 -0.59 15.30
CA ALA A 107 3.16 -1.56 14.27
C ALA A 107 2.50 -2.93 14.56
N TYR A 108 2.58 -3.43 15.80
CA TYR A 108 1.89 -4.67 16.21
C TYR A 108 0.38 -4.63 15.96
N ALA A 109 -0.26 -3.49 16.26
CA ALA A 109 -1.68 -3.30 16.03
C ALA A 109 -2.03 -3.27 14.53
N GLY A 110 -1.29 -2.51 13.72
CA GLY A 110 -1.53 -2.39 12.28
C GLY A 110 -1.31 -3.68 11.50
N LEU A 111 -0.27 -4.46 11.85
CA LEU A 111 -0.06 -5.80 11.30
C LEU A 111 -1.26 -6.72 11.60
N GLY A 112 -1.75 -6.67 12.85
CA GLY A 112 -2.91 -7.44 13.28
C GLY A 112 -4.20 -7.06 12.56
N ALA A 113 -4.50 -5.76 12.50
CA ALA A 113 -5.69 -5.25 11.83
C ALA A 113 -5.74 -5.62 10.35
N THR A 114 -4.59 -5.62 9.67
CA THR A 114 -4.49 -6.06 8.27
C THR A 114 -4.82 -7.55 8.14
N PHE A 115 -4.25 -8.40 9.01
CA PHE A 115 -4.59 -9.82 9.04
C PHE A 115 -6.08 -10.04 9.32
N ASP A 116 -6.64 -9.32 10.30
CA ASP A 116 -8.04 -9.47 10.72
C ASP A 116 -9.02 -9.11 9.61
N LEU A 117 -8.76 -8.02 8.85
CA LEU A 117 -9.55 -7.69 7.67
C LEU A 117 -9.47 -8.80 6.63
N LEU A 118 -8.26 -9.23 6.25
CA LEU A 118 -8.06 -10.25 5.22
C LEU A 118 -8.76 -11.56 5.57
N LEU A 119 -8.66 -11.99 6.83
CA LEU A 119 -9.28 -13.22 7.30
C LEU A 119 -10.79 -13.09 7.42
N THR A 120 -11.29 -12.01 8.04
CA THR A 120 -12.71 -11.89 8.39
C THR A 120 -13.57 -11.49 7.20
N ALA A 121 -13.12 -10.49 6.43
CA ALA A 121 -13.89 -10.01 5.28
C ALA A 121 -13.71 -10.91 4.05
N TYR A 122 -12.51 -11.47 3.85
CA TYR A 122 -12.16 -12.13 2.60
C TYR A 122 -11.76 -13.60 2.73
N GLY A 123 -11.73 -14.15 3.95
CA GLY A 123 -11.35 -15.55 4.18
C GLY A 123 -9.89 -15.86 3.85
N ARG A 124 -9.03 -14.85 3.70
CA ARG A 124 -7.63 -15.01 3.31
C ARG A 124 -6.71 -15.02 4.53
N ARG A 125 -5.93 -16.09 4.69
CA ARG A 125 -4.98 -16.24 5.80
C ARG A 125 -3.66 -15.54 5.48
N SER A 126 -3.45 -14.34 6.03
CA SER A 126 -2.28 -13.48 5.75
C SER A 126 -2.17 -13.06 4.27
N ILE A 127 -1.12 -12.30 3.95
CA ILE A 127 -0.92 -11.72 2.61
C ILE A 127 -0.62 -12.77 1.54
N ASP A 128 -0.08 -13.93 1.91
CA ASP A 128 0.23 -15.05 1.00
C ASP A 128 -0.91 -16.09 0.88
N GLY A 129 -1.92 -15.99 1.74
CA GLY A 129 -3.04 -16.95 1.81
C GLY A 129 -2.72 -18.23 2.60
N ASN A 130 -1.49 -18.40 3.11
CA ASN A 130 -1.03 -19.58 3.84
C ASN A 130 -0.58 -19.26 5.27
N GLY A 131 -0.83 -18.05 5.77
CA GLY A 131 -0.48 -17.66 7.13
C GLY A 131 0.96 -17.21 7.29
N LEU A 132 1.56 -16.56 6.27
CA LEU A 132 2.88 -15.94 6.38
C LEU A 132 3.01 -15.13 7.68
N PRO A 133 4.06 -15.38 8.50
CA PRO A 133 4.34 -14.57 9.68
C PRO A 133 4.51 -13.10 9.34
N LEU A 134 3.96 -12.23 10.17
CA LEU A 134 3.98 -10.79 10.01
C LEU A 134 5.12 -10.20 10.85
N ILE A 135 6.26 -10.01 10.21
CA ILE A 135 7.45 -9.43 10.83
C ILE A 135 7.46 -7.92 10.61
N GLY A 136 7.77 -7.15 11.66
CA GLY A 136 7.97 -5.70 11.56
C GLY A 136 9.21 -5.23 12.31
N SER A 137 9.96 -4.31 11.70
CA SER A 137 11.16 -3.68 12.28
C SER A 137 10.95 -2.18 12.41
N VAL A 138 10.99 -1.66 13.64
CA VAL A 138 10.86 -0.23 13.95
C VAL A 138 12.23 0.41 14.23
N HIS A 139 12.27 1.74 14.25
CA HIS A 139 13.49 2.54 14.46
C HIS A 139 14.58 2.20 13.45
N TYR A 140 14.19 1.99 12.19
CA TYR A 140 15.12 1.71 11.11
C TYR A 140 15.82 2.98 10.66
N ASP A 141 17.15 2.98 10.76
CA ASP A 141 18.03 4.12 10.44
C ASP A 141 17.69 5.40 11.23
N GLU A 142 18.52 6.44 11.13
CA GLU A 142 18.26 7.71 11.82
C GLU A 142 17.48 8.67 10.90
N LYS A 143 16.35 9.19 11.40
CA LYS A 143 15.50 10.14 10.67
C LYS A 143 15.11 9.65 9.28
N TYR A 144 14.86 8.35 9.18
CA TYR A 144 14.48 7.73 7.92
C TYR A 144 13.06 8.12 7.57
N ASN A 145 12.92 8.82 6.43
CA ASN A 145 11.66 9.39 5.97
C ASN A 145 10.91 8.40 5.08
N ASN A 146 10.76 7.15 5.52
CA ASN A 146 10.00 6.15 4.78
C ASN A 146 9.55 4.94 5.62
N ALA A 147 8.67 4.14 5.02
CA ALA A 147 8.36 2.78 5.41
C ALA A 147 8.24 1.90 4.17
N PHE A 148 8.47 0.60 4.30
CA PHE A 148 8.38 -0.34 3.18
C PHE A 148 8.13 -1.79 3.62
N PHE A 149 7.49 -2.57 2.74
CA PHE A 149 7.56 -4.04 2.76
C PHE A 149 8.71 -4.53 1.87
N ASP A 150 9.69 -5.22 2.44
CA ASP A 150 10.91 -5.62 1.71
C ASP A 150 10.83 -6.96 0.95
N GLY A 151 9.67 -7.62 1.04
CA GLY A 151 9.40 -8.94 0.48
C GLY A 151 9.29 -10.02 1.55
N GLU A 152 9.83 -9.77 2.73
CA GLU A 152 9.81 -10.68 3.89
C GLU A 152 9.23 -10.00 5.13
N GLN A 153 9.51 -8.71 5.34
CA GLN A 153 9.06 -7.97 6.53
C GLN A 153 8.73 -6.51 6.24
N MET A 154 7.99 -5.94 7.19
CA MET A 154 7.74 -4.51 7.30
C MET A 154 8.91 -3.78 7.97
N VAL A 155 9.24 -2.59 7.46
CA VAL A 155 10.30 -1.73 8.02
C VAL A 155 9.78 -0.30 8.15
N PHE A 156 9.98 0.31 9.31
CA PHE A 156 9.46 1.64 9.64
C PHE A 156 10.57 2.57 10.12
N GLY A 157 10.66 3.75 9.48
CA GLY A 157 11.44 4.88 9.98
C GLY A 157 10.69 5.72 11.00
N ASP A 158 11.45 6.49 11.77
CA ASP A 158 10.90 7.41 12.78
C ASP A 158 10.51 8.78 12.20
N GLY A 159 10.83 9.03 10.93
CA GLY A 159 10.73 10.36 10.33
C GLY A 159 11.76 11.34 10.90
N ASP A 160 11.86 12.51 10.27
CA ASP A 160 12.80 13.56 10.67
C ASP A 160 12.26 14.51 11.76
N GLY A 161 10.95 14.41 12.05
CA GLY A 161 10.23 15.27 12.98
C GLY A 161 9.89 16.66 12.43
N GLU A 162 10.30 16.95 11.19
CA GLU A 162 10.16 18.24 10.53
C GLU A 162 9.17 18.16 9.38
N ILE A 163 9.23 17.11 8.58
CA ILE A 163 8.31 16.84 7.48
C ILE A 163 7.44 15.64 7.82
N PHE A 164 8.10 14.56 8.23
CA PHE A 164 7.43 13.30 8.54
C PHE A 164 7.63 12.96 10.02
N LEU A 165 6.56 12.51 10.63
CA LEU A 165 6.58 11.88 11.95
C LEU A 165 6.84 10.37 11.78
N ASP A 166 6.76 9.65 12.89
CA ASP A 166 6.94 8.20 12.94
C ASP A 166 5.98 7.48 11.99
N PHE A 167 6.51 6.64 11.09
CA PHE A 167 5.74 5.96 10.04
C PHE A 167 4.78 4.87 10.57
N THR A 168 4.79 4.60 11.87
CA THR A 168 3.80 3.73 12.54
C THR A 168 2.54 4.48 12.99
N VAL A 169 2.48 5.82 12.91
CA VAL A 169 1.32 6.59 13.40
C VAL A 169 0.05 6.36 12.59
N ALA A 170 0.20 6.13 11.28
CA ALA A 170 -0.91 5.92 10.35
C ALA A 170 -1.09 4.42 10.07
N ILE A 171 -2.20 3.84 10.52
CA ILE A 171 -2.49 2.41 10.33
C ILE A 171 -2.63 2.03 8.85
N ASP A 172 -3.17 2.94 8.05
CA ASP A 172 -3.32 2.81 6.60
C ASP A 172 -1.97 2.77 5.87
N VAL A 173 -0.93 3.44 6.40
CA VAL A 173 0.45 3.29 5.88
C VAL A 173 0.99 1.90 6.15
N ILE A 174 0.81 1.38 7.37
CA ILE A 174 1.23 0.00 7.71
C ILE A 174 0.52 -1.02 6.82
N ALA A 175 -0.79 -0.84 6.61
CA ALA A 175 -1.60 -1.74 5.80
C ALA A 175 -1.33 -1.60 4.28
N HIS A 176 -1.04 -0.39 3.80
CA HIS A 176 -0.62 -0.13 2.41
C HIS A 176 0.62 -0.96 2.06
N GLU A 177 1.63 -0.94 2.91
CA GLU A 177 2.87 -1.67 2.65
C GLU A 177 2.66 -3.20 2.66
N LEU A 178 1.86 -3.73 3.58
CA LEU A 178 1.47 -5.14 3.55
C LEU A 178 0.65 -5.51 2.31
N ALA A 179 -0.16 -4.59 1.79
CA ALA A 179 -0.95 -4.79 0.59
C ALA A 179 -0.11 -4.89 -0.70
N HIS A 180 1.12 -4.34 -0.73
CA HIS A 180 2.08 -4.69 -1.77
C HIS A 180 2.45 -6.18 -1.72
N GLY A 181 2.61 -6.72 -0.51
CA GLY A 181 2.78 -8.16 -0.29
C GLY A 181 1.58 -8.97 -0.81
N LEU A 182 0.36 -8.54 -0.51
CA LEU A 182 -0.85 -9.16 -1.05
C LEU A 182 -0.82 -9.19 -2.59
N THR A 183 -0.51 -8.06 -3.22
CA THR A 183 -0.38 -7.96 -4.68
C THR A 183 0.72 -8.91 -5.21
N GLN A 184 1.87 -8.97 -4.55
CA GLN A 184 3.00 -9.83 -4.93
C GLN A 184 2.62 -11.32 -4.91
N TYR A 185 1.84 -11.78 -3.93
CA TYR A 185 1.39 -13.18 -3.82
C TYR A 185 0.13 -13.50 -4.63
N THR A 186 -0.38 -12.56 -5.43
CA THR A 186 -1.61 -12.72 -6.22
C THR A 186 -1.39 -12.32 -7.68
N ALA A 187 -1.85 -11.15 -8.12
CA ALA A 187 -1.72 -10.68 -9.49
C ALA A 187 -0.27 -10.35 -9.91
N ASN A 188 0.61 -10.09 -8.93
CA ASN A 188 2.02 -9.76 -9.13
C ASN A 188 2.23 -8.65 -10.18
N LEU A 189 1.40 -7.59 -10.09
CA LEU A 189 1.41 -6.45 -11.01
C LEU A 189 2.81 -5.85 -11.13
N SER A 190 3.27 -5.67 -12.37
CA SER A 190 4.55 -5.05 -12.68
C SER A 190 4.54 -3.60 -12.22
N TYR A 191 5.62 -3.17 -11.60
CA TYR A 191 5.69 -1.85 -10.99
C TYR A 191 6.22 -0.80 -11.97
N TYR A 192 5.44 -0.59 -13.03
CA TYR A 192 5.71 0.41 -14.05
C TYR A 192 4.40 0.89 -14.70
N GLY A 193 4.29 2.17 -15.03
CA GLY A 193 3.14 2.73 -15.74
C GLY A 193 1.80 2.43 -15.04
N GLN A 194 0.79 2.04 -15.82
CA GLN A 194 -0.56 1.78 -15.28
C GLN A 194 -0.63 0.55 -14.36
N SER A 195 0.08 -0.54 -14.64
CA SER A 195 0.09 -1.69 -13.72
C SER A 195 0.74 -1.34 -12.38
N GLY A 196 1.76 -0.48 -12.38
CA GLY A 196 2.38 0.04 -11.16
C GLY A 196 1.46 1.00 -10.41
N ALA A 197 0.76 1.89 -11.13
CA ALA A 197 -0.25 2.76 -10.51
C ALA A 197 -1.45 1.97 -9.95
N LEU A 198 -1.83 0.83 -10.55
CA LEU A 198 -2.78 -0.12 -9.96
C LEU A 198 -2.23 -0.78 -8.71
N ASN A 199 -0.95 -1.17 -8.70
CA ASN A 199 -0.30 -1.75 -7.52
C ASN A 199 -0.35 -0.77 -6.33
N GLU A 200 0.02 0.50 -6.56
CA GLU A 200 -0.10 1.58 -5.58
C GLU A 200 -1.55 1.81 -5.13
N SER A 201 -2.49 1.86 -6.08
CA SER A 201 -3.89 2.10 -5.76
C SER A 201 -4.52 0.96 -4.98
N VAL A 202 -4.20 -0.30 -5.30
CA VAL A 202 -4.63 -1.46 -4.52
C VAL A 202 -4.09 -1.34 -3.08
N SER A 203 -2.84 -0.93 -2.91
CA SER A 203 -2.27 -0.71 -1.58
C SER A 203 -2.99 0.41 -0.81
N ASP A 204 -3.29 1.54 -1.44
CA ASP A 204 -4.09 2.62 -0.85
C ASP A 204 -5.52 2.17 -0.48
N VAL A 205 -6.16 1.38 -1.36
CA VAL A 205 -7.49 0.80 -1.13
C VAL A 205 -7.48 -0.10 0.10
N PHE A 206 -6.60 -1.09 0.17
CA PHE A 206 -6.55 -1.99 1.32
C PHE A 206 -6.08 -1.27 2.60
N GLY A 207 -5.19 -0.28 2.49
CA GLY A 207 -4.83 0.61 3.60
C GLY A 207 -6.03 1.34 4.19
N SER A 208 -6.82 1.99 3.34
CA SER A 208 -8.06 2.67 3.74
C SER A 208 -9.10 1.70 4.29
N LEU A 209 -9.25 0.51 3.69
CA LEU A 209 -10.20 -0.49 4.18
C LEU A 209 -9.82 -1.01 5.57
N VAL A 210 -8.53 -1.22 5.86
CA VAL A 210 -8.05 -1.62 7.19
C VAL A 210 -8.33 -0.53 8.22
N LYS A 211 -8.07 0.74 7.88
CA LYS A 211 -8.40 1.88 8.76
C LYS A 211 -9.90 1.93 9.06
N GLN A 212 -10.74 1.86 8.03
CA GLN A 212 -12.20 1.88 8.16
C GLN A 212 -12.71 0.71 8.99
N TYR A 213 -12.23 -0.51 8.73
CA TYR A 213 -12.60 -1.71 9.47
C TYR A 213 -12.23 -1.61 10.95
N SER A 214 -11.01 -1.15 11.24
CA SER A 214 -10.51 -0.98 12.61
C SER A 214 -11.31 0.06 13.41
N LEU A 215 -11.84 1.08 12.74
CA LEU A 215 -12.63 2.15 13.34
C LEU A 215 -14.15 1.89 13.28
N GLY A 216 -14.59 0.82 12.61
CA GLY A 216 -16.00 0.53 12.38
C GLY A 216 -16.71 1.60 11.54
N GLN A 217 -16.01 2.21 10.59
CA GLN A 217 -16.51 3.30 9.75
C GLN A 217 -17.20 2.79 8.49
N THR A 218 -18.30 3.44 8.13
CA THR A 218 -18.91 3.33 6.80
C THR A 218 -18.16 4.19 5.76
N ALA A 219 -18.44 3.97 4.48
CA ALA A 219 -17.87 4.76 3.38
C ALA A 219 -18.10 6.27 3.52
N GLU A 220 -19.23 6.69 4.10
CA GLU A 220 -19.56 8.10 4.34
C GLU A 220 -18.74 8.73 5.47
N GLN A 221 -18.36 7.93 6.47
CA GLN A 221 -17.63 8.40 7.66
C GLN A 221 -16.11 8.40 7.46
N ALA A 222 -15.60 7.63 6.50
CA ALA A 222 -14.18 7.51 6.23
C ALA A 222 -13.58 8.82 5.69
N ASP A 223 -12.36 9.13 6.11
CA ASP A 223 -11.62 10.32 5.65
C ASP A 223 -11.15 10.20 4.18
N TRP A 224 -10.86 8.98 3.72
CA TRP A 224 -10.29 8.69 2.40
C TRP A 224 -8.93 9.36 2.16
N LEU A 225 -8.14 9.47 3.23
CA LEU A 225 -6.78 10.03 3.26
C LEU A 225 -5.77 8.93 3.52
N ILE A 226 -4.61 9.01 2.84
CA ILE A 226 -3.49 8.09 3.04
C ILE A 226 -2.36 8.82 3.76
N GLY A 227 -1.97 8.34 4.94
CA GLY A 227 -0.98 8.97 5.80
C GLY A 227 -1.53 10.15 6.60
N GLU A 228 -2.81 10.15 6.97
CA GLU A 228 -3.35 11.15 7.90
C GLU A 228 -2.57 11.14 9.22
N GLY A 229 -2.13 12.32 9.68
CA GLY A 229 -1.35 12.46 10.92
C GLY A 229 0.14 12.11 10.79
N LEU A 230 0.61 11.70 9.60
CA LEU A 230 2.03 11.46 9.34
C LEU A 230 2.82 12.76 9.11
N LEU A 231 2.18 13.79 8.55
CA LEU A 231 2.82 15.07 8.26
C LEU A 231 3.03 15.85 9.57
N ALA A 232 4.25 16.38 9.75
CA ALA A 232 4.60 17.16 10.93
C ALA A 232 3.87 18.53 10.94
N PRO A 233 3.69 19.18 12.11
CA PRO A 233 2.85 20.37 12.25
C PRO A 233 3.25 21.59 11.39
N ARG A 234 4.48 21.63 10.86
CA ARG A 234 4.94 22.71 9.98
C ARG A 234 4.53 22.54 8.52
N VAL A 235 4.05 21.36 8.12
CA VAL A 235 3.65 21.05 6.76
C VAL A 235 2.19 21.44 6.53
N GLN A 236 1.92 22.19 5.46
CA GLN A 236 0.59 22.55 5.00
C GLN A 236 -0.03 21.42 4.16
N GLY A 237 -0.47 20.38 4.86
CA GLY A 237 -1.14 19.22 4.26
C GLY A 237 -1.92 18.43 5.29
N VAL A 238 -2.84 17.59 4.83
CA VAL A 238 -3.64 16.71 5.69
C VAL A 238 -3.18 15.26 5.63
N ALA A 239 -2.52 14.86 4.54
CA ALA A 239 -2.10 13.49 4.26
C ALA A 239 -1.10 13.45 3.09
N LEU A 240 -0.55 12.27 2.79
CA LEU A 240 0.28 12.06 1.58
C LEU A 240 -0.58 12.07 0.31
N ARG A 241 -1.79 11.49 0.36
CA ARG A 241 -2.71 11.37 -0.78
C ARG A 241 -4.16 11.47 -0.31
N SER A 242 -5.05 11.86 -1.22
CA SER A 242 -6.50 11.77 -1.03
C SER A 242 -7.09 10.86 -2.10
N MET A 243 -7.75 9.77 -1.68
CA MET A 243 -8.48 8.91 -2.60
C MET A 243 -9.75 9.57 -3.11
N LYS A 244 -10.37 10.42 -2.28
CA LYS A 244 -11.60 11.16 -2.62
C LYS A 244 -11.34 12.30 -3.62
N ALA A 245 -10.27 13.05 -3.43
CA ALA A 245 -9.90 14.20 -4.24
C ALA A 245 -8.38 14.21 -4.50
N PRO A 246 -7.89 13.35 -5.42
CA PRO A 246 -6.47 13.36 -5.79
C PRO A 246 -6.01 14.76 -6.22
N GLY A 247 -4.82 15.18 -5.78
CA GLY A 247 -4.28 16.52 -6.06
C GLY A 247 -4.61 17.58 -5.00
N THR A 248 -5.23 17.20 -3.88
CA THR A 248 -5.62 18.12 -2.80
C THR A 248 -5.09 17.74 -1.42
N ALA A 249 -4.23 16.73 -1.29
CA ALA A 249 -3.77 16.25 0.02
C ALA A 249 -2.82 17.24 0.72
N TYR A 250 -2.04 18.00 -0.05
CA TYR A 250 -1.12 19.02 0.44
C TYR A 250 -0.88 20.12 -0.60
N ASP A 251 -0.62 21.33 -0.12
CA ASP A 251 -0.17 22.49 -0.88
C ASP A 251 0.72 23.32 0.04
N ASP A 252 2.02 23.00 0.01
CA ASP A 252 3.01 23.42 0.98
C ASP A 252 4.22 24.05 0.27
N ASP A 253 4.84 25.04 0.92
CA ASP A 253 5.98 25.76 0.35
C ASP A 253 7.23 24.88 0.24
N VAL A 254 7.37 23.88 1.11
CA VAL A 254 8.47 22.91 1.11
C VAL A 254 8.13 21.70 0.25
N LEU A 255 7.04 20.98 0.53
CA LEU A 255 6.65 19.76 -0.20
C LEU A 255 6.11 20.04 -1.60
N GLY A 256 5.63 21.26 -1.85
CA GLY A 256 4.92 21.61 -3.08
C GLY A 256 3.45 21.22 -3.01
N LYS A 257 2.86 21.04 -4.18
CA LYS A 257 1.47 20.66 -4.31
C LYS A 257 1.35 19.19 -4.68
N ASP A 258 0.35 18.52 -4.12
CA ASP A 258 -0.05 17.18 -4.53
C ASP A 258 -0.27 17.11 -6.06
N PRO A 259 0.54 16.31 -6.79
CA PRO A 259 0.52 16.29 -8.24
C PRO A 259 -0.50 15.31 -8.84
N GLN A 260 -1.22 14.53 -8.03
CA GLN A 260 -2.04 13.43 -8.55
C GLN A 260 -3.23 13.94 -9.41
N PRO A 261 -3.44 13.40 -10.62
CA PRO A 261 -4.64 13.66 -11.40
C PRO A 261 -5.83 12.88 -10.85
N ALA A 262 -7.02 13.45 -11.00
CA ALA A 262 -8.29 12.84 -10.58
C ALA A 262 -9.03 12.10 -11.72
N SER A 263 -8.53 12.17 -12.96
CA SER A 263 -9.09 11.48 -14.13
C SER A 263 -8.02 11.23 -15.20
N MET A 264 -8.37 10.39 -16.18
CA MET A 264 -7.54 10.08 -17.34
C MET A 264 -7.26 11.28 -18.26
N ASP A 265 -8.05 12.35 -18.19
CA ASP A 265 -7.83 13.55 -19.01
C ASP A 265 -6.50 14.23 -18.67
N ASP A 266 -6.08 14.14 -17.40
CA ASP A 266 -4.85 14.71 -16.86
C ASP A 266 -3.78 13.64 -16.59
N TYR A 267 -3.90 12.45 -17.19
CA TYR A 267 -2.94 11.37 -17.01
C TYR A 267 -1.50 11.83 -17.32
N ILE A 268 -0.58 11.56 -16.38
CA ILE A 268 0.79 12.04 -16.49
C ILE A 268 1.64 10.99 -17.22
N HIS A 269 2.07 11.34 -18.44
CA HIS A 269 3.04 10.55 -19.20
C HIS A 269 4.48 10.94 -18.82
N THR A 270 5.15 10.09 -18.06
CA THR A 270 6.54 10.32 -17.62
C THR A 270 7.36 9.03 -17.64
N GLY A 271 8.69 9.15 -17.56
CA GLY A 271 9.60 8.04 -17.25
C GLY A 271 10.06 8.04 -15.78
N ASP A 272 9.83 9.14 -15.06
CA ASP A 272 10.12 9.25 -13.63
C ASP A 272 9.11 8.42 -12.83
N ASP A 273 9.44 8.15 -11.56
CA ASP A 273 8.53 7.42 -10.66
C ASP A 273 8.00 6.11 -11.28
N ASN A 274 8.90 5.37 -11.95
CA ASN A 274 8.56 4.15 -12.68
C ASN A 274 7.41 4.33 -13.70
N GLY A 275 7.34 5.47 -14.38
CA GLY A 275 6.20 5.77 -15.26
C GLY A 275 5.00 6.36 -14.52
N GLY A 276 5.24 7.06 -13.41
CA GLY A 276 4.23 7.76 -12.62
C GLY A 276 3.31 6.83 -11.83
N VAL A 277 3.86 5.84 -11.13
CA VAL A 277 3.06 4.88 -10.33
C VAL A 277 2.37 5.57 -9.15
N HIS A 278 3.07 6.42 -8.41
CA HIS A 278 2.48 7.22 -7.33
C HIS A 278 1.74 8.43 -7.89
N LEU A 279 2.18 8.96 -9.04
CA LEU A 279 1.53 10.09 -9.68
C LEU A 279 0.12 9.73 -10.15
N ASN A 280 -0.05 8.63 -10.88
CA ASN A 280 -1.30 8.29 -11.55
C ASN A 280 -2.23 7.36 -10.73
N SER A 281 -1.82 6.89 -9.54
CA SER A 281 -2.66 6.03 -8.68
C SER A 281 -3.92 6.74 -8.15
N GLY A 282 -3.95 8.08 -8.17
CA GLY A 282 -5.13 8.88 -7.86
C GLY A 282 -6.36 8.54 -8.70
N ILE A 283 -6.17 8.16 -9.97
CA ILE A 283 -7.26 7.82 -10.90
C ILE A 283 -8.04 6.58 -10.43
N PRO A 284 -7.41 5.40 -10.27
CA PRO A 284 -8.09 4.22 -9.71
C PRO A 284 -8.48 4.38 -8.23
N ASN A 285 -7.76 5.18 -7.43
CA ASN A 285 -8.18 5.51 -6.06
C ASN A 285 -9.54 6.22 -6.03
N ARG A 286 -9.72 7.22 -6.90
CA ARG A 286 -10.98 7.95 -7.02
C ARG A 286 -12.11 7.07 -7.55
N ALA A 287 -11.82 6.16 -8.48
CA ALA A 287 -12.80 5.16 -8.91
C ALA A 287 -13.27 4.30 -7.73
N PHE A 288 -12.37 3.80 -6.89
CA PHE A 288 -12.74 3.02 -5.71
C PHE A 288 -13.58 3.85 -4.72
N TYR A 289 -13.18 5.08 -4.42
CA TYR A 289 -13.94 5.99 -3.56
C TYR A 289 -15.38 6.19 -4.06
N LEU A 290 -15.53 6.47 -5.36
CA LEU A 290 -16.83 6.69 -5.99
C LEU A 290 -17.71 5.44 -5.90
N LEU A 291 -17.14 4.26 -6.15
CA LEU A 291 -17.84 2.99 -6.01
C LEU A 291 -18.29 2.75 -4.57
N ALA A 292 -17.37 2.84 -3.60
CA ALA A 292 -17.66 2.60 -2.20
C ALA A 292 -18.74 3.56 -1.68
N THR A 293 -18.65 4.84 -2.06
CA THR A 293 -19.66 5.85 -1.71
C THR A 293 -21.02 5.56 -2.33
N ALA A 294 -21.06 5.12 -3.60
CA ALA A 294 -22.30 4.79 -4.28
C ALA A 294 -22.99 3.55 -3.68
N LEU A 295 -22.22 2.56 -3.24
CA LEU A 295 -22.76 1.34 -2.61
C LEU A 295 -23.13 1.54 -1.14
N GLY A 296 -22.50 2.50 -0.46
CA GLY A 296 -22.73 2.81 0.95
C GLY A 296 -22.33 1.67 1.90
N GLY A 297 -22.65 1.84 3.18
CA GLY A 297 -22.33 0.86 4.21
C GLY A 297 -20.82 0.71 4.42
N SER A 298 -20.39 -0.50 4.79
CA SER A 298 -18.99 -0.84 5.04
C SER A 298 -18.26 -1.09 3.71
N SER A 299 -17.25 -0.27 3.38
CA SER A 299 -16.58 -0.31 2.08
C SER A 299 -15.94 -1.68 1.77
N TRP A 300 -15.53 -2.45 2.78
CA TRP A 300 -14.90 -3.77 2.59
C TRP A 300 -15.89 -4.87 2.14
N GLU A 301 -17.19 -4.72 2.36
CA GLU A 301 -18.16 -5.79 2.12
C GLU A 301 -18.52 -5.98 0.63
N ARG A 302 -18.75 -4.88 -0.09
CA ARG A 302 -19.13 -4.91 -1.51
C ARG A 302 -18.01 -4.38 -2.40
N ALA A 303 -17.63 -3.11 -2.24
CA ALA A 303 -16.59 -2.49 -3.08
C ALA A 303 -15.22 -3.18 -2.90
N GLY A 304 -14.79 -3.36 -1.65
CA GLY A 304 -13.54 -4.05 -1.30
C GLY A 304 -13.51 -5.50 -1.77
N GLN A 305 -14.64 -6.22 -1.66
CA GLN A 305 -14.75 -7.59 -2.16
C GLN A 305 -14.49 -7.66 -3.68
N LEU A 306 -15.03 -6.72 -4.47
CA LEU A 306 -14.80 -6.70 -5.92
C LEU A 306 -13.33 -6.47 -6.27
N TRP A 307 -12.66 -5.53 -5.58
CA TRP A 307 -11.22 -5.31 -5.76
C TRP A 307 -10.41 -6.55 -5.38
N PHE A 308 -10.78 -7.19 -4.26
CA PHE A 308 -10.13 -8.40 -3.78
C PHE A 308 -10.29 -9.57 -4.78
N ASP A 309 -11.47 -9.74 -5.39
CA ASP A 309 -11.69 -10.80 -6.37
C ASP A 309 -10.87 -10.63 -7.63
N VAL A 310 -10.80 -9.40 -8.14
CA VAL A 310 -10.02 -9.12 -9.36
C VAL A 310 -8.54 -9.35 -9.08
N LEU A 311 -8.06 -8.88 -7.92
CA LEU A 311 -6.67 -9.06 -7.51
C LEU A 311 -6.29 -10.54 -7.32
N THR A 312 -7.19 -11.35 -6.75
CA THR A 312 -6.90 -12.74 -6.36
C THR A 312 -7.42 -13.81 -7.33
N GLY A 313 -8.28 -13.44 -8.28
CA GLY A 313 -8.96 -14.36 -9.20
C GLY A 313 -8.09 -14.94 -10.32
N GLY A 314 -6.88 -14.41 -10.51
CA GLY A 314 -5.90 -14.94 -11.47
C GLY A 314 -6.14 -14.54 -12.94
N GLU A 315 -7.13 -13.70 -13.22
CA GLU A 315 -7.41 -13.18 -14.57
C GLU A 315 -6.66 -11.88 -14.90
N LEU A 316 -6.24 -11.13 -13.86
CA LEU A 316 -5.51 -9.87 -14.04
C LEU A 316 -4.07 -10.16 -14.49
N ALA A 317 -3.70 -9.63 -15.66
CA ALA A 317 -2.35 -9.77 -16.18
C ALA A 317 -1.33 -8.96 -15.36
N VAL A 318 -0.07 -9.41 -15.34
CA VAL A 318 1.03 -8.71 -14.64
C VAL A 318 1.24 -7.29 -15.19
N ASP A 319 1.03 -7.07 -16.48
CA ASP A 319 1.13 -5.78 -17.17
C ASP A 319 -0.23 -5.12 -17.41
N ALA A 320 -1.27 -5.51 -16.67
CA ALA A 320 -2.62 -5.00 -16.83
C ALA A 320 -2.69 -3.46 -16.73
N ASP A 321 -3.49 -2.87 -17.60
CA ASP A 321 -3.78 -1.45 -17.59
C ASP A 321 -5.07 -1.14 -16.79
N PHE A 322 -5.42 0.14 -16.68
CA PHE A 322 -6.62 0.55 -15.95
C PHE A 322 -7.91 -0.01 -16.56
N ALA A 323 -7.97 -0.15 -17.89
CA ALA A 323 -9.15 -0.67 -18.57
C ALA A 323 -9.31 -2.18 -18.33
N ASP A 324 -8.22 -2.94 -18.30
CA ASP A 324 -8.23 -4.35 -17.93
C ASP A 324 -8.80 -4.56 -16.52
N PHE A 325 -8.27 -3.82 -15.54
CA PHE A 325 -8.76 -3.89 -14.17
C PHE A 325 -10.23 -3.47 -14.07
N ALA A 326 -10.61 -2.38 -14.74
CA ALA A 326 -11.98 -1.89 -14.78
C ALA A 326 -12.96 -2.93 -15.36
N ARG A 327 -12.63 -3.55 -16.49
CA ARG A 327 -13.44 -4.63 -17.10
C ARG A 327 -13.61 -5.82 -16.15
N LEU A 328 -12.54 -6.22 -15.48
CA LEU A 328 -12.58 -7.33 -14.53
C LEU A 328 -13.42 -6.99 -13.29
N THR A 329 -13.40 -5.75 -12.78
CA THR A 329 -14.28 -5.36 -11.67
C THR A 329 -15.76 -5.39 -12.06
N VAL A 330 -16.10 -5.03 -13.30
CA VAL A 330 -17.46 -5.16 -13.83
C VAL A 330 -17.86 -6.64 -13.96
N ALA A 331 -16.96 -7.49 -14.44
CA ALA A 331 -17.20 -8.93 -14.53
C ALA A 331 -17.40 -9.57 -13.15
N ALA A 332 -16.59 -9.18 -12.16
CA ALA A 332 -16.74 -9.61 -10.77
C ALA A 332 -18.09 -9.16 -10.18
N ALA A 333 -18.51 -7.92 -10.44
CA ALA A 333 -19.80 -7.40 -9.99
C ALA A 333 -20.97 -8.21 -10.55
N ARG A 334 -20.96 -8.49 -11.86
CA ARG A 334 -21.98 -9.34 -12.51
C ARG A 334 -21.99 -10.75 -11.94
N SER A 335 -20.82 -11.34 -11.72
CA SER A 335 -20.68 -12.70 -11.19
C SER A 335 -21.27 -12.83 -9.79
N ARG A 336 -21.04 -11.82 -8.94
CA ARG A 336 -21.48 -11.84 -7.53
C ARG A 336 -22.92 -11.42 -7.32
N PHE A 337 -23.34 -10.36 -7.99
CA PHE A 337 -24.59 -9.66 -7.68
C PHE A 337 -25.62 -9.74 -8.80
N GLY A 338 -25.25 -10.32 -9.95
CA GLY A 338 -26.08 -10.31 -11.16
C GLY A 338 -26.09 -8.94 -11.83
N GLU A 339 -27.05 -8.72 -12.71
CA GLU A 339 -27.31 -7.39 -13.28
C GLU A 339 -28.12 -6.56 -12.26
N GLY A 340 -27.50 -5.54 -11.69
CA GLY A 340 -28.07 -4.71 -10.61
C GLY A 340 -27.22 -3.49 -10.25
N ASP A 341 -27.54 -2.87 -9.11
CA ASP A 341 -26.96 -1.60 -8.65
C ASP A 341 -25.42 -1.64 -8.56
N GLU A 342 -24.82 -2.78 -8.18
CA GLU A 342 -23.36 -2.93 -8.13
C GLU A 342 -22.69 -2.76 -9.49
N VAL A 343 -23.28 -3.36 -10.52
CA VAL A 343 -22.75 -3.26 -11.89
C VAL A 343 -22.85 -1.82 -12.37
N GLU A 344 -23.98 -1.17 -12.14
CA GLU A 344 -24.17 0.25 -12.50
C GLU A 344 -23.20 1.17 -11.76
N ALA A 345 -22.98 0.92 -10.46
CA ALA A 345 -22.05 1.70 -9.64
C ALA A 345 -20.60 1.54 -10.11
N VAL A 346 -20.15 0.31 -10.42
CA VAL A 346 -18.79 0.07 -10.95
C VAL A 346 -18.61 0.76 -12.31
N LEU A 347 -19.58 0.62 -13.21
CA LEU A 347 -19.54 1.26 -14.53
C LEU A 347 -19.44 2.78 -14.40
N LYS A 348 -20.25 3.39 -13.52
CA LYS A 348 -20.26 4.83 -13.29
C LYS A 348 -18.94 5.31 -12.68
N ALA A 349 -18.42 4.60 -11.68
CA ALA A 349 -17.19 4.98 -10.99
C ALA A 349 -15.98 5.05 -11.95
N TRP A 350 -15.77 4.03 -12.78
CA TRP A 350 -14.72 4.05 -13.79
C TRP A 350 -14.95 5.08 -14.89
N SER A 351 -16.21 5.23 -15.33
CA SER A 351 -16.55 6.26 -16.31
C SER A 351 -16.26 7.68 -15.82
N GLU A 352 -16.47 7.96 -14.52
CA GLU A 352 -16.28 9.30 -13.96
C GLU A 352 -14.80 9.70 -13.83
N VAL A 353 -13.90 8.72 -13.83
CA VAL A 353 -12.45 8.95 -13.91
C VAL A 353 -11.89 8.77 -15.33
N GLY A 354 -12.75 8.53 -16.32
CA GLY A 354 -12.36 8.44 -17.74
C GLY A 354 -11.74 7.10 -18.16
N VAL A 355 -11.95 6.02 -17.40
CA VAL A 355 -11.43 4.68 -17.73
C VAL A 355 -12.52 3.83 -18.42
N PRO A 356 -12.25 3.25 -19.60
CA PRO A 356 -13.22 2.43 -20.31
C PRO A 356 -13.43 1.06 -19.64
N THR A 357 -14.66 0.57 -19.72
CA THR A 357 -15.11 -0.68 -19.07
C THR A 357 -15.60 -1.75 -20.07
N ARG A 358 -15.24 -1.61 -21.36
CA ARG A 358 -15.68 -2.49 -22.45
C ARG A 358 -14.51 -2.98 -23.28
#